data_AF-A0AAD5N7W7-F1
#
_entry.id   AF-A0AAD5N7W7-F1
#
_cell.length_a   1.000
_cell.length_b   1.000
_cell.length_c   1.000
_cell.angle_alpha   90.00
_cell.angle_beta   90.00
_cell.angle_gamma   90.00
#
_symmetry.space_group_name_H-M   'P 1'
#
loop_
_entity.id
_entity.type
_entity.pdbx_description
1 polymer ?
#
loop_
_entity_poly.entity_id
_entity_poly.type
_entity_poly.pdbx_seq_one_letter_code
_entity_poly.pdbx_strand_id
1 'polypeptide(L)'
;MGTADGDRGKTGERKDECDDKLDTSDGSEHSSDTDSDSTDESDENVHANDRNSASSTCIEQDIPARVPALQALYTFIIRSCFDKASTVRMRAMFHLLPLIENDDHCAQLDHYARKMFEEAPKVFVGEGEVILNELEELEDDHEEVLERMFMDDSEIVINNLVLHIILSGIVDDTVGVRKYSILALQAYFARIRENSEAGSAVNSLKDRCLDSSQMVRRQAALTLDHLLSTNSDLRELLENCWLTTVLPMINDRERNVQLLIAQLVTC
;
A
#
# COMPACT_ATOMS: atom_id res chain seq x y z
N MET A 1 65.84 -10.44 -46.65
CA MET A 1 65.54 -9.42 -47.70
C MET A 1 64.03 -9.33 -47.81
N GLY A 2 63.45 -8.18 -47.50
CA GLY A 2 61.99 -7.94 -47.52
C GLY A 2 61.51 -7.21 -46.27
N THR A 3 61.71 -5.90 -46.23
CA THR A 3 61.24 -4.91 -45.25
C THR A 3 59.99 -4.19 -45.76
N ALA A 4 59.01 -3.93 -44.88
CA ALA A 4 58.06 -2.78 -44.86
C ALA A 4 57.10 -3.03 -43.67
N ASP A 5 57.04 -2.29 -42.56
CA ASP A 5 56.88 -0.85 -42.25
C ASP A 5 55.50 -0.24 -42.58
N GLY A 6 54.90 0.40 -41.56
CA GLY A 6 53.75 1.32 -41.59
C GLY A 6 52.42 0.74 -41.09
N ASP A 7 51.59 1.40 -40.27
CA ASP A 7 51.59 2.75 -39.72
C ASP A 7 50.49 2.86 -38.63
N ARG A 8 50.64 3.86 -37.75
CA ARG A 8 49.82 4.24 -36.59
C ARG A 8 48.45 4.84 -36.97
N GLY A 9 47.47 4.69 -36.09
CA GLY A 9 46.20 5.42 -36.18
C GLY A 9 45.41 5.55 -34.87
N LYS A 10 45.81 6.54 -34.07
CA LYS A 10 45.02 7.48 -33.22
C LYS A 10 43.83 7.00 -32.37
N THR A 11 44.03 7.21 -31.08
CA THR A 11 43.12 7.64 -30.01
C THR A 11 41.98 8.57 -30.43
N GLY A 12 40.77 8.28 -29.93
CA GLY A 12 39.64 9.21 -29.89
C GLY A 12 38.96 9.14 -28.53
N GLU A 13 39.29 10.09 -27.65
CA GLU A 13 38.49 10.43 -26.47
C GLU A 13 37.17 11.07 -26.93
N ARG A 14 36.05 10.64 -26.35
CA ARG A 14 34.81 11.44 -26.31
C ARG A 14 34.35 11.53 -24.86
N LYS A 15 34.50 12.73 -24.31
CA LYS A 15 33.71 13.25 -23.20
C LYS A 15 32.33 13.57 -23.75
N ASP A 16 31.29 13.02 -23.15
CA ASP A 16 29.95 13.58 -23.21
C ASP A 16 29.49 13.82 -21.77
N GLU A 17 29.65 15.08 -21.36
CA GLU A 17 28.92 15.73 -20.28
C GLU A 17 27.46 15.89 -20.74
N CYS A 18 26.50 15.41 -19.96
CA CYS A 18 25.09 15.75 -20.13
C CYS A 18 24.47 15.99 -18.76
N ASP A 19 24.45 17.27 -18.41
CA ASP A 19 23.67 18.04 -17.45
C ASP A 19 22.52 17.37 -16.70
N ASP A 20 22.61 17.52 -15.36
CA ASP A 20 21.52 17.59 -14.41
C ASP A 20 20.43 18.59 -14.86
N LYS A 21 19.17 18.14 -14.87
CA LYS A 21 18.02 19.04 -14.76
C LYS A 21 17.14 18.60 -13.61
N LEU A 22 17.31 19.33 -12.50
CA LEU A 22 16.37 19.44 -11.39
C LEU A 22 15.18 20.28 -11.85
N ASP A 23 14.00 19.68 -11.92
CA ASP A 23 12.74 20.44 -12.01
C ASP A 23 12.20 20.66 -10.58
N THR A 24 12.52 21.82 -10.03
CA THR A 24 11.81 22.45 -8.92
C THR A 24 10.71 23.34 -9.50
N SER A 25 9.45 22.93 -9.34
CA SER A 25 8.30 23.82 -9.53
C SER A 25 7.82 24.26 -8.15
N ASP A 26 8.37 25.39 -7.71
CA ASP A 26 7.84 26.26 -6.67
C ASP A 26 6.98 27.33 -7.38
N GLY A 27 5.75 27.50 -6.90
CA GLY A 27 4.72 28.32 -7.53
C GLY A 27 3.75 28.81 -6.48
N SER A 28 4.24 29.62 -5.56
CA SER A 28 3.45 30.45 -4.66
C SER A 28 3.15 31.79 -5.35
N GLU A 29 1.87 32.08 -5.61
CA GLU A 29 1.42 33.47 -5.77
C GLU A 29 0.13 33.70 -4.99
N HIS A 30 0.31 34.46 -3.91
CA HIS A 30 -0.68 35.24 -3.19
C HIS A 30 -1.39 36.21 -4.15
N SER A 31 -2.71 36.30 -4.09
CA SER A 31 -3.37 37.60 -4.25
C SER A 31 -4.53 37.70 -3.25
N SER A 32 -4.40 38.74 -2.44
CA SER A 32 -5.33 39.19 -1.41
C SER A 32 -6.07 40.38 -1.97
N ASP A 33 -7.39 40.28 -2.15
CA ASP A 33 -8.25 41.45 -2.30
C ASP A 33 -9.27 41.44 -1.17
N THR A 34 -9.04 42.39 -0.27
CA THR A 34 -9.92 42.77 0.83
C THR A 34 -10.39 44.16 0.44
N ASP A 35 -11.70 44.36 0.27
CA ASP A 35 -12.28 45.70 0.32
C ASP A 35 -13.61 45.66 1.08
N SER A 36 -13.69 46.60 2.01
CA SER A 36 -14.76 46.88 2.96
C SER A 36 -15.63 48.04 2.47
N ASP A 37 -16.94 48.00 2.70
CA ASP A 37 -17.80 49.10 3.19
C ASP A 37 -19.26 48.60 3.22
N SER A 38 -19.95 48.51 4.37
CA SER A 38 -20.82 49.53 5.02
C SER A 38 -22.03 49.93 4.14
N THR A 39 -23.29 50.11 4.56
CA THR A 39 -24.02 50.38 5.82
C THR A 39 -25.49 49.93 5.60
N ASP A 40 -26.16 49.33 6.58
CA ASP A 40 -27.29 49.91 7.35
C ASP A 40 -28.44 50.49 6.52
N GLU A 41 -29.60 49.79 6.47
CA GLU A 41 -30.92 50.42 6.60
C GLU A 41 -31.91 49.43 7.21
N SER A 42 -32.61 49.94 8.21
CA SER A 42 -33.69 49.33 8.97
C SER A 42 -34.98 49.40 8.15
N ASP A 43 -35.82 48.38 8.19
CA ASP A 43 -37.25 48.64 8.03
C ASP A 43 -38.11 47.63 8.79
N GLU A 44 -38.92 48.18 9.68
CA GLU A 44 -39.97 47.51 10.42
C GLU A 44 -41.08 47.09 9.44
N ASN A 45 -41.55 45.85 9.51
CA ASN A 45 -42.98 45.65 9.27
C ASN A 45 -43.56 44.46 10.02
N VAL A 46 -44.41 44.83 10.96
CA VAL A 46 -45.28 43.98 11.76
C VAL A 46 -46.44 43.54 10.87
N HIS A 47 -46.56 42.25 10.59
CA HIS A 47 -47.85 41.65 10.29
C HIS A 47 -48.02 40.33 11.03
N ALA A 48 -48.80 40.41 12.10
CA ALA A 48 -49.46 39.29 12.72
C ALA A 48 -50.29 38.54 11.68
N ASN A 49 -50.08 37.23 11.57
CA ASN A 49 -51.16 36.36 11.15
C ASN A 49 -51.15 35.05 11.93
N ASP A 50 -52.35 34.78 12.43
CA ASP A 50 -52.73 33.81 13.42
C ASP A 50 -52.99 32.44 12.74
N ARG A 51 -52.78 31.36 13.50
CA ARG A 51 -53.31 29.99 13.29
C ARG A 51 -52.82 29.20 12.07
N ASN A 52 -51.99 28.20 12.35
CA ASN A 52 -52.41 26.81 12.14
C ASN A 52 -51.55 25.83 12.96
N SER A 53 -52.19 25.27 13.98
CA SER A 53 -51.72 24.11 14.73
C SER A 53 -51.79 22.87 13.85
N ALA A 54 -50.68 22.57 13.17
CA ALA A 54 -50.43 21.22 12.66
C ALA A 54 -49.57 20.51 13.71
N SER A 55 -50.16 19.51 14.38
CA SER A 55 -49.46 18.58 15.24
C SER A 55 -48.42 17.83 14.41
N SER A 56 -47.20 18.35 14.39
CA SER A 56 -46.04 17.66 13.86
C SER A 56 -45.71 16.54 14.83
N THR A 57 -46.04 15.33 14.43
CA THR A 57 -45.56 14.11 15.08
C THR A 57 -44.04 14.18 15.04
N CYS A 58 -43.43 14.49 16.18
CA CYS A 58 -41.99 14.49 16.37
C CYS A 58 -41.54 13.04 16.18
N ILE A 59 -41.16 12.69 14.95
CA ILE A 59 -40.37 11.50 14.70
C ILE A 59 -39.04 11.78 15.40
N GLU A 60 -38.85 11.21 16.59
CA GLU A 60 -37.53 11.06 17.18
C GLU A 60 -36.69 10.25 16.18
N GLN A 61 -36.05 10.96 15.26
CA GLN A 61 -34.96 10.41 14.49
C GLN A 61 -33.84 10.21 15.51
N ASP A 62 -33.66 8.94 15.88
CA ASP A 62 -32.56 8.48 16.72
C ASP A 62 -31.26 8.90 16.02
N ILE A 63 -30.69 10.04 16.44
CA ILE A 63 -29.47 10.58 15.82
C ILE A 63 -28.38 9.58 16.17
N PRO A 64 -27.81 8.86 15.18
CA PRO A 64 -26.81 7.85 15.48
C PRO A 64 -25.66 8.51 16.25
N ALA A 65 -25.30 7.91 17.38
CA ALA A 65 -24.24 8.40 18.23
C ALA A 65 -22.98 8.64 17.39
N ARG A 66 -22.40 9.85 17.50
CA ARG A 66 -21.21 10.21 16.71
C ARG A 66 -20.06 9.28 17.09
N VAL A 67 -19.55 8.57 16.09
CA VAL A 67 -18.33 7.75 16.24
C VAL A 67 -17.14 8.67 16.50
N PRO A 68 -16.23 8.33 17.44
CA PRO A 68 -15.00 9.08 17.64
C PRO A 68 -14.20 9.21 16.34
N ALA A 69 -13.67 10.41 16.07
CA ALA A 69 -13.00 10.70 14.79
C ALA A 69 -11.81 9.77 14.49
N LEU A 70 -11.03 9.42 15.51
CA LEU A 70 -9.89 8.50 15.36
C LEU A 70 -10.35 7.09 14.99
N GLN A 71 -11.39 6.55 15.65
CA GLN A 71 -11.97 5.26 15.30
C GLN A 71 -12.41 5.26 13.83
N ALA A 72 -13.14 6.29 13.41
CA ALA A 72 -13.61 6.40 12.03
C ALA A 72 -12.44 6.42 11.04
N LEU A 73 -11.33 7.10 11.37
CA LEU A 73 -10.14 7.17 10.53
C LEU A 73 -9.47 5.81 10.34
N TYR A 74 -9.20 5.07 11.43
CA TYR A 74 -8.55 3.75 11.31
C TYR A 74 -9.45 2.76 10.57
N THR A 75 -10.73 2.72 10.92
CA THR A 75 -11.70 1.87 10.23
C THR A 75 -11.79 2.20 8.73
N PHE A 76 -11.77 3.48 8.38
CA PHE A 76 -11.76 3.92 6.99
C PHE A 76 -10.50 3.44 6.26
N ILE A 77 -9.31 3.67 6.81
CA ILE A 77 -8.05 3.25 6.18
C ILE A 77 -8.00 1.74 5.98
N ILE A 78 -8.34 0.95 7.01
CA ILE A 78 -8.35 -0.52 6.93
C ILE A 78 -9.31 -0.99 5.84
N ARG A 79 -10.52 -0.44 5.79
CA ARG A 79 -11.51 -0.78 4.75
C ARG A 79 -11.01 -0.38 3.36
N SER A 80 -10.38 0.79 3.24
CA SER A 80 -9.84 1.29 1.98
C SER A 80 -8.69 0.44 1.42
N CYS A 81 -7.97 -0.31 2.25
CA CYS A 81 -6.97 -1.28 1.78
C CYS A 81 -7.60 -2.42 0.94
N PHE A 82 -8.89 -2.71 1.15
CA PHE A 82 -9.65 -3.73 0.42
C PHE A 82 -10.73 -3.13 -0.51
N ASP A 83 -10.61 -1.84 -0.85
CA ASP A 83 -11.58 -1.18 -1.73
C ASP A 83 -11.55 -1.77 -3.14
N LYS A 84 -12.69 -1.78 -3.85
CA LYS A 84 -12.76 -2.26 -5.24
C LYS A 84 -11.93 -1.39 -6.19
N ALA A 85 -11.80 -0.09 -5.90
CA ALA A 85 -11.00 0.84 -6.68
C ALA A 85 -9.51 0.76 -6.32
N SER A 86 -8.67 0.40 -7.30
CA SER A 86 -7.21 0.30 -7.12
C SER A 86 -6.55 1.60 -6.68
N THR A 87 -7.07 2.75 -7.10
CA THR A 87 -6.57 4.08 -6.69
C THR A 87 -6.80 4.34 -5.20
N VAL A 88 -7.91 3.86 -4.65
CA VAL A 88 -8.23 3.95 -3.22
C VAL A 88 -7.31 3.02 -2.43
N ARG A 89 -7.17 1.76 -2.85
CA ARG A 89 -6.22 0.80 -2.24
C ARG A 89 -4.79 1.34 -2.22
N MET A 90 -4.34 1.92 -3.33
CA MET A 90 -2.99 2.49 -3.44
C MET A 90 -2.78 3.63 -2.44
N ARG A 91 -3.76 4.54 -2.31
CA ARG A 91 -3.68 5.65 -1.36
C ARG A 91 -3.77 5.16 0.08
N ALA A 92 -4.60 4.15 0.35
CA ALA A 92 -4.70 3.52 1.66
C ALA A 92 -3.35 2.91 2.08
N MET A 93 -2.74 2.09 1.22
CA MET A 93 -1.42 1.49 1.50
C MET A 93 -0.31 2.54 1.65
N PHE A 94 -0.35 3.62 0.85
CA PHE A 94 0.58 4.73 1.01
C PHE A 94 0.45 5.40 2.40
N HIS A 95 -0.77 5.61 2.88
CA HIS A 95 -1.04 6.19 4.20
C HIS A 95 -0.92 5.19 5.36
N LEU A 96 -0.92 3.89 5.09
CA LEU A 96 -0.71 2.86 6.09
C LEU A 96 0.72 2.89 6.65
N LEU A 97 1.71 3.17 5.80
CA LEU A 97 3.14 3.22 6.18
C LEU A 97 3.44 4.16 7.37
N PRO A 98 3.11 5.47 7.34
CA PRO A 98 3.39 6.36 8.47
C PRO A 98 2.63 5.99 9.75
N LEU A 99 1.50 5.28 9.64
CA LEU A 99 0.78 4.77 10.81
C LEU A 99 1.47 3.55 11.42
N ILE A 100 2.10 2.70 10.60
CA ILE A 100 2.90 1.55 11.06
C ILE A 100 4.20 2.00 11.75
N GLU A 101 4.82 3.06 11.25
CA GLU A 101 6.08 3.57 11.80
C GLU A 101 5.93 4.14 13.22
N ASN A 102 4.72 4.60 13.57
CA ASN A 102 4.40 5.09 14.90
C ASN A 102 3.75 3.98 15.75
N ASP A 103 4.36 3.63 16.88
CA ASP A 103 3.90 2.53 17.75
C ASP A 103 2.46 2.70 18.25
N ASP A 104 2.07 3.91 18.64
CA ASP A 104 0.72 4.18 19.14
C ASP A 104 -0.31 4.00 18.02
N HIS A 105 -0.04 4.54 16.84
CA HIS A 105 -0.92 4.37 15.67
C HIS A 105 -0.97 2.92 15.19
N CYS A 106 0.15 2.20 15.22
CA CYS A 106 0.21 0.79 14.87
C CYS A 106 -0.62 -0.07 15.84
N ALA A 107 -0.56 0.22 17.15
CA ALA A 107 -1.39 -0.46 18.15
C ALA A 107 -2.89 -0.17 17.96
N GLN A 108 -3.24 1.07 17.59
CA GLN A 108 -4.63 1.41 17.25
C GLN A 108 -5.09 0.70 15.97
N LEU A 109 -4.24 0.60 14.95
CA LEU A 109 -4.53 -0.16 13.73
C LEU A 109 -4.82 -1.62 14.05
N ASP A 110 -3.99 -2.28 14.86
CA ASP A 110 -4.22 -3.66 15.30
C ASP A 110 -5.55 -3.80 16.06
N HIS A 111 -5.81 -2.90 17.02
CA HIS A 111 -7.06 -2.90 17.77
C HIS A 111 -8.31 -2.79 16.87
N TYR A 112 -8.33 -1.81 15.96
CA TYR A 112 -9.48 -1.60 15.10
C TYR A 112 -9.59 -2.64 13.98
N ALA A 113 -8.47 -3.20 13.50
CA ALA A 113 -8.49 -4.32 12.58
C ALA A 113 -9.16 -5.55 13.21
N ARG A 114 -8.79 -5.90 14.46
CA ARG A 114 -9.43 -6.99 15.22
C ARG A 114 -10.92 -6.77 15.39
N LYS A 115 -11.31 -5.59 15.86
CA LYS A 115 -12.71 -5.24 16.03
C LYS A 115 -13.49 -5.36 14.71
N MET A 116 -12.93 -4.86 13.61
CA MET A 116 -13.56 -4.98 12.29
C MET A 116 -13.65 -6.42 11.80
N PHE A 117 -12.65 -7.25 12.10
CA PHE A 117 -12.66 -8.67 11.74
C PHE A 117 -13.72 -9.44 12.51
N GLU A 118 -13.89 -9.15 13.81
CA GLU A 118 -14.95 -9.72 14.65
C GLU A 118 -16.36 -9.31 14.16
N GLU A 119 -16.54 -8.05 13.75
CA GLU A 119 -17.83 -7.53 13.28
C GLU A 119 -18.16 -7.92 11.83
N ALA A 120 -17.16 -7.99 10.95
CA ALA A 120 -17.33 -8.19 9.52
C ALA A 120 -16.14 -8.91 8.86
N PRO A 121 -15.93 -10.21 9.14
CA PRO A 121 -14.74 -10.95 8.68
C PRO A 121 -14.62 -11.01 7.14
N LYS A 122 -15.76 -10.94 6.43
CA LYS A 122 -15.84 -10.94 4.96
C LYS A 122 -15.00 -9.84 4.30
N VAL A 123 -14.76 -8.71 5.00
CA VAL A 123 -13.91 -7.61 4.48
C VAL A 123 -12.47 -8.07 4.25
N PHE A 124 -11.95 -8.99 5.05
CA PHE A 124 -10.55 -9.41 5.02
C PHE A 124 -10.28 -10.61 4.10
N VAL A 125 -11.32 -11.38 3.79
CA VAL A 125 -11.22 -12.60 2.96
C VAL A 125 -11.46 -12.28 1.46
N GLY A 126 -11.97 -11.09 1.17
CA GLY A 126 -12.42 -10.71 -0.17
C GLY A 126 -13.75 -11.39 -0.51
N GLU A 127 -14.61 -10.70 -1.25
CA GLU A 127 -15.82 -11.30 -1.85
C GLU A 127 -15.38 -12.28 -2.96
N GLY A 128 -14.95 -13.49 -2.63
CA GLY A 128 -14.88 -14.65 -3.54
C GLY A 128 -13.91 -14.59 -4.74
N GLU A 129 -13.18 -13.51 -4.98
CA GLU A 129 -12.36 -13.38 -6.21
C GLU A 129 -11.22 -14.39 -6.34
N VAL A 130 -10.70 -14.93 -5.22
CA VAL A 130 -9.67 -15.99 -5.28
C VAL A 130 -10.21 -17.29 -5.90
N ILE A 131 -11.53 -17.51 -5.85
CA ILE A 131 -12.14 -18.72 -6.41
C ILE A 131 -12.71 -18.45 -7.82
N LEU A 132 -13.03 -17.18 -8.16
CA LEU A 132 -13.55 -16.83 -9.48
C LEU A 132 -12.55 -17.11 -10.61
N ASN A 133 -11.25 -16.88 -10.40
CA ASN A 133 -10.23 -17.16 -11.42
C ASN A 133 -10.01 -18.67 -11.68
N GLU A 134 -10.39 -19.56 -10.76
CA GLU A 134 -10.36 -21.02 -10.98
C GLU A 134 -11.72 -21.59 -11.43
N LEU A 135 -12.82 -20.85 -11.26
CA LEU A 135 -14.17 -21.30 -11.59
C LEU A 135 -14.73 -20.73 -12.91
N GLU A 136 -14.05 -19.80 -13.58
CA GLU A 136 -14.47 -19.27 -14.90
C GLU A 136 -14.62 -20.34 -16.00
N GLU A 137 -14.28 -21.62 -15.74
CA GLU A 137 -14.53 -22.75 -16.66
C GLU A 137 -15.85 -23.52 -16.41
N LEU A 138 -16.68 -23.16 -15.41
CA LEU A 138 -17.93 -23.86 -15.12
C LEU A 138 -19.14 -22.91 -15.05
N GLU A 139 -19.66 -22.56 -16.22
CA GLU A 139 -20.97 -21.93 -16.40
C GLU A 139 -22.09 -22.88 -15.91
N ASP A 140 -22.52 -22.77 -14.64
CA ASP A 140 -23.95 -22.75 -14.24
C ASP A 140 -24.23 -22.73 -12.71
N ASP A 141 -23.26 -22.85 -11.79
CA ASP A 141 -23.54 -23.04 -10.34
C ASP A 141 -22.66 -22.21 -9.36
N HIS A 142 -22.25 -21.01 -9.76
CA HIS A 142 -21.33 -20.18 -8.95
C HIS A 142 -21.88 -19.77 -7.57
N GLU A 143 -23.20 -19.63 -7.42
CA GLU A 143 -23.81 -19.15 -6.18
C GLU A 143 -23.90 -20.27 -5.13
N GLU A 144 -24.17 -21.52 -5.53
CA GLU A 144 -24.19 -22.67 -4.62
C GLU A 144 -22.80 -23.08 -4.12
N VAL A 145 -21.75 -22.95 -4.94
CA VAL A 145 -20.37 -23.32 -4.55
C VAL A 145 -19.81 -22.32 -3.53
N LEU A 146 -20.07 -21.02 -3.72
CA LEU A 146 -19.66 -20.00 -2.76
C LEU A 146 -20.36 -20.21 -1.41
N GLU A 147 -21.66 -20.53 -1.42
CA GLU A 147 -22.44 -20.81 -0.22
C GLU A 147 -21.93 -22.07 0.52
N ARG A 148 -21.50 -23.11 -0.22
CA ARG A 148 -20.91 -24.33 0.36
C ARG A 148 -19.53 -24.13 0.99
N MET A 149 -18.70 -23.21 0.50
CA MET A 149 -17.39 -22.93 1.11
C MET A 149 -17.49 -22.13 2.42
N PHE A 150 -18.61 -21.44 2.64
CA PHE A 150 -18.93 -20.84 3.94
C PHE A 150 -19.72 -21.78 4.87
N MET A 151 -20.06 -23.00 4.43
CA MET A 151 -20.66 -24.05 5.26
C MET A 151 -19.63 -25.00 5.87
N ASP A 152 -18.36 -24.88 5.50
CA ASP A 152 -17.28 -25.51 6.26
C ASP A 152 -17.02 -24.60 7.47
N ASP A 153 -17.52 -25.00 8.64
CA ASP A 153 -17.41 -24.30 9.94
C ASP A 153 -15.96 -24.13 10.43
N SER A 154 -14.97 -24.25 9.54
CA SER A 154 -13.58 -23.91 9.79
C SER A 154 -13.48 -22.40 10.00
N GLU A 155 -13.54 -22.00 11.28
CA GLU A 155 -13.33 -20.64 11.73
C GLU A 155 -12.06 -20.07 11.08
N ILE A 156 -12.22 -19.07 10.20
CA ILE A 156 -11.08 -18.39 9.58
C ILE A 156 -10.37 -17.64 10.71
N VAL A 157 -9.18 -18.11 11.09
CA VAL A 157 -8.36 -17.48 12.12
C VAL A 157 -7.23 -16.70 11.46
N ILE A 158 -7.25 -15.37 11.61
CA ILE A 158 -6.17 -14.48 11.21
C ILE A 158 -5.52 -13.90 12.47
N ASN A 159 -4.34 -14.41 12.83
CA ASN A 159 -3.64 -14.01 14.06
C ASN A 159 -3.10 -12.57 14.00
N ASN A 160 -2.55 -12.18 12.86
CA ASN A 160 -1.90 -10.89 12.66
C ASN A 160 -2.59 -10.13 11.52
N LEU A 161 -3.66 -9.42 11.86
CA LEU A 161 -4.50 -8.74 10.87
C LEU A 161 -3.77 -7.62 10.13
N VAL A 162 -2.86 -6.90 10.79
CA VAL A 162 -2.04 -5.88 10.12
C VAL A 162 -1.10 -6.51 9.10
N LEU A 163 -0.44 -7.63 9.46
CA LEU A 163 0.36 -8.38 8.51
C LEU A 163 -0.49 -8.89 7.34
N HIS A 164 -1.68 -9.43 7.62
CA HIS A 164 -2.61 -9.90 6.59
C HIS A 164 -2.96 -8.79 5.59
N ILE A 165 -3.35 -7.60 6.07
CA ILE A 165 -3.61 -6.42 5.22
C ILE A 165 -2.41 -6.13 4.32
N ILE A 166 -1.21 -6.12 4.87
CA ILE A 166 0.03 -5.85 4.13
C ILE A 166 0.27 -6.94 3.07
N LEU A 167 0.18 -8.21 3.44
CA LEU A 167 0.43 -9.33 2.53
C LEU A 167 -0.61 -9.41 1.41
N SER A 168 -1.88 -9.10 1.68
CA SER A 168 -2.91 -8.95 0.65
C SER A 168 -2.52 -7.86 -0.36
N GLY A 169 -2.01 -6.72 0.10
CA GLY A 169 -1.55 -5.66 -0.80
C GLY A 169 -0.28 -6.01 -1.60
N ILE A 170 0.59 -6.89 -1.08
CA ILE A 170 1.77 -7.36 -1.81
C ILE A 170 1.38 -8.18 -3.05
N VAL A 171 0.27 -8.91 -3.00
CA VAL A 171 -0.23 -9.72 -4.13
C VAL A 171 -1.22 -9.00 -5.03
N ASP A 172 -1.50 -7.72 -4.76
CA ASP A 172 -2.46 -6.90 -5.49
C ASP A 172 -2.14 -6.75 -6.99
N ASP A 173 -3.17 -6.57 -7.82
CA ASP A 173 -3.05 -6.38 -9.27
C ASP A 173 -2.31 -5.09 -9.66
N THR A 174 -2.34 -4.10 -8.77
CA THR A 174 -1.86 -2.75 -9.04
C THR A 174 -0.43 -2.54 -8.53
N VAL A 175 0.46 -2.14 -9.43
CA VAL A 175 1.90 -1.91 -9.17
C VAL A 175 2.14 -1.01 -7.96
N GLY A 176 1.38 0.08 -7.83
CA GLY A 176 1.52 1.02 -6.71
C GLY A 176 1.14 0.41 -5.37
N VAL A 177 0.07 -0.40 -5.33
CA VAL A 177 -0.36 -1.11 -4.12
C VAL A 177 0.73 -2.09 -3.68
N ARG A 178 1.24 -2.92 -4.60
CA ARG A 178 2.33 -3.86 -4.31
C ARG A 178 3.58 -3.15 -3.76
N LYS A 179 4.01 -2.06 -4.42
CA LYS A 179 5.17 -1.29 -3.98
C LYS A 179 5.00 -0.72 -2.57
N TYR A 180 3.87 -0.07 -2.28
CA TYR A 180 3.63 0.51 -0.96
C TYR A 180 3.43 -0.56 0.12
N SER A 181 2.88 -1.71 -0.23
CA SER A 181 2.75 -2.84 0.69
C SER A 181 4.10 -3.44 1.06
N ILE A 182 5.05 -3.51 0.12
CA ILE A 182 6.44 -3.91 0.42
C ILE A 182 7.10 -2.93 1.41
N LEU A 183 6.90 -1.62 1.23
CA LEU A 183 7.40 -0.61 2.16
C LEU A 183 6.74 -0.72 3.54
N ALA A 184 5.42 -0.92 3.59
CA ALA A 184 4.70 -1.18 4.83
C ALA A 184 5.22 -2.45 5.53
N LEU A 185 5.50 -3.51 4.77
CA LEU A 185 6.09 -4.74 5.31
C LEU A 185 7.46 -4.46 5.91
N GLN A 186 8.33 -3.70 5.23
CA GLN A 186 9.63 -3.32 5.76
C GLN A 186 9.53 -2.65 7.13
N ALA A 187 8.60 -1.70 7.29
CA ALA A 187 8.37 -1.00 8.56
C ALA A 187 7.73 -1.88 9.63
N TYR A 188 6.87 -2.83 9.23
CA TYR A 188 6.17 -3.72 10.15
C TYR A 188 6.99 -4.94 10.58
N PHE A 189 8.01 -5.34 9.80
CA PHE A 189 8.69 -6.64 9.94
C PHE A 189 9.22 -6.92 11.35
N ALA A 190 9.78 -5.92 12.02
CA ALA A 190 10.31 -6.05 13.39
C ALA A 190 9.23 -6.40 14.44
N ARG A 191 7.94 -6.30 14.11
CA ARG A 191 6.81 -6.65 14.97
C ARG A 191 6.31 -8.08 14.76
N ILE A 192 6.81 -8.78 13.75
CA ILE A 192 6.45 -10.18 13.48
C ILE A 192 7.17 -11.08 14.49
N ARG A 193 6.40 -11.83 15.29
CA ARG A 193 6.95 -12.69 16.36
C ARG A 193 7.01 -14.16 15.99
N GLU A 194 6.15 -14.59 15.08
CA GLU A 194 6.07 -15.99 14.67
C GLU A 194 7.00 -16.24 13.47
N ASN A 195 7.93 -17.19 13.61
CA ASN A 195 8.81 -17.61 12.50
C ASN A 195 8.00 -18.09 11.28
N SER A 196 6.91 -18.80 11.56
CA SER A 196 5.61 -18.70 10.87
C SER A 196 5.45 -17.65 9.78
N GLU A 197 4.92 -16.55 10.28
CA GLU A 197 4.52 -15.35 9.59
C GLU A 197 5.72 -14.66 8.93
N ALA A 198 6.88 -14.65 9.59
CA ALA A 198 8.09 -14.09 9.05
C ALA A 198 8.55 -14.85 7.79
N GLY A 199 8.49 -16.19 7.82
CA GLY A 199 8.75 -17.04 6.66
C GLY A 199 7.81 -16.75 5.50
N SER A 200 6.50 -16.63 5.77
CA SER A 200 5.51 -16.26 4.76
C SER A 200 5.80 -14.87 4.16
N ALA A 201 6.10 -13.88 4.99
CA ALA A 201 6.43 -12.53 4.56
C ALA A 201 7.70 -12.48 3.67
N VAL A 202 8.75 -13.20 4.07
CA VAL A 202 9.99 -13.32 3.28
C VAL A 202 9.72 -14.03 1.95
N ASN A 203 8.90 -15.07 1.93
CA ASN A 203 8.49 -15.73 0.69
C ASN A 203 7.70 -14.78 -0.23
N SER A 204 6.79 -13.98 0.32
CA SER A 204 6.09 -12.96 -0.47
C SER A 204 7.07 -11.94 -1.07
N LEU A 205 8.08 -11.48 -0.33
CA LEU A 205 9.13 -10.60 -0.86
C LEU A 205 9.95 -11.28 -1.96
N LYS A 206 10.29 -12.55 -1.79
CA LYS A 206 10.98 -13.35 -2.79
C LYS A 206 10.20 -13.39 -4.10
N ASP A 207 8.90 -13.64 -4.05
CA ASP A 207 8.05 -13.64 -5.25
C ASP A 207 7.98 -12.26 -5.91
N ARG A 208 8.06 -11.19 -5.12
CA ARG A 208 8.09 -9.80 -5.64
C ARG A 208 9.43 -9.40 -6.25
N CYS A 209 10.53 -10.07 -5.92
CA CYS A 209 11.77 -9.93 -6.68
C CYS A 209 11.65 -10.47 -8.12
N LEU A 210 10.62 -11.27 -8.43
CA LEU A 210 10.30 -11.76 -9.78
C LEU A 210 9.09 -11.03 -10.42
N ASP A 211 8.64 -9.93 -9.83
CA ASP A 211 7.46 -9.19 -10.29
C ASP A 211 7.59 -8.69 -11.74
N SER A 212 6.47 -8.57 -12.45
CA SER A 212 6.46 -8.03 -13.81
C SER A 212 6.97 -6.59 -13.86
N SER A 213 6.67 -5.78 -12.85
CA SER A 213 7.09 -4.39 -12.73
C SER A 213 8.50 -4.25 -12.17
N GLN A 214 9.35 -3.50 -12.89
CA GLN A 214 10.69 -3.16 -12.41
C GLN A 214 10.67 -2.39 -11.08
N MET A 215 9.64 -1.58 -10.83
CA MET A 215 9.53 -0.78 -9.61
C MET A 215 9.34 -1.66 -8.39
N VAL A 216 8.55 -2.73 -8.53
CA VAL A 216 8.27 -3.70 -7.47
C VAL A 216 9.50 -4.56 -7.22
N ARG A 217 10.16 -5.08 -8.28
CA ARG A 217 11.41 -5.85 -8.15
C ARG A 217 12.50 -5.07 -7.41
N ARG A 218 12.73 -3.80 -7.80
CA ARG A 218 13.70 -2.91 -7.12
C ARG A 218 13.35 -2.73 -5.65
N GLN A 219 12.08 -2.46 -5.34
CA GLN A 219 11.65 -2.23 -3.96
C GLN A 219 11.77 -3.50 -3.11
N ALA A 220 11.41 -4.67 -3.64
CA ALA A 220 11.56 -5.95 -2.94
C ALA A 220 13.03 -6.25 -2.62
N ALA A 221 13.94 -6.03 -3.57
CA ALA A 221 15.38 -6.21 -3.36
C ALA A 221 15.93 -5.29 -2.27
N LEU A 222 15.58 -3.99 -2.31
CA LEU A 222 15.96 -3.02 -1.27
C LEU A 222 15.43 -3.42 0.11
N THR A 223 14.19 -3.90 0.17
CA THR A 223 13.58 -4.32 1.42
C THR A 223 14.25 -5.57 1.98
N LEU A 224 14.52 -6.59 1.16
CA LEU A 224 15.26 -7.78 1.61
C LEU A 224 16.66 -7.44 2.11
N ASP A 225 17.37 -6.55 1.42
CA ASP A 225 18.68 -6.06 1.82
C ASP A 225 18.66 -5.31 3.17
N HIS A 226 17.68 -4.42 3.33
CA HIS A 226 17.44 -3.71 4.58
C HIS A 226 17.12 -4.67 5.72
N LEU A 227 16.22 -5.65 5.49
CA LEU A 227 15.83 -6.62 6.51
C LEU A 227 17.01 -7.49 6.93
N LEU A 228 17.81 -7.96 5.96
CA LEU A 228 19.04 -8.70 6.23
C LEU A 228 20.01 -7.91 7.11
N SER A 229 20.13 -6.60 6.88
CA SER A 229 21.01 -5.72 7.65
C SER A 229 20.50 -5.39 9.05
N THR A 230 19.19 -5.45 9.28
CA THR A 230 18.55 -4.96 10.51
C THR A 230 17.99 -6.06 11.43
N ASN A 231 17.77 -7.27 10.92
CA ASN A 231 17.11 -8.36 11.68
C ASN A 231 18.07 -9.54 11.90
N SER A 232 18.81 -9.51 13.01
CA SER A 232 19.76 -10.58 13.37
C SER A 232 19.08 -11.92 13.65
N ASP A 233 17.85 -11.90 14.17
CA ASP A 233 17.18 -13.11 14.67
C ASP A 233 16.72 -14.02 13.53
N LEU A 234 16.45 -13.45 12.35
CA LEU A 234 16.02 -14.14 11.14
C LEU A 234 17.12 -14.17 10.08
N ARG A 235 18.38 -13.94 10.49
CA ARG A 235 19.50 -13.77 9.57
C ARG A 235 19.69 -14.95 8.63
N GLU A 236 19.62 -16.20 9.11
CA GLU A 236 19.77 -17.38 8.25
C GLU A 236 18.69 -17.45 7.16
N LEU A 237 17.43 -17.18 7.53
CA LEU A 237 16.30 -17.14 6.60
C LEU A 237 16.49 -16.03 5.55
N LEU A 238 16.88 -14.83 5.99
CA LEU A 238 17.08 -13.65 5.14
C LEU A 238 18.31 -13.80 4.23
N GLU A 239 19.43 -14.31 4.74
CA GLU A 239 20.64 -14.58 3.95
C GLU A 239 20.35 -15.60 2.84
N ASN A 240 19.69 -16.70 3.18
CA ASN A 240 19.30 -17.70 2.18
C ASN A 240 18.36 -17.11 1.12
N CYS A 241 17.36 -16.33 1.54
CA CYS A 241 16.45 -15.65 0.61
C CYS A 241 17.21 -14.66 -0.30
N TRP A 242 18.09 -13.84 0.27
CA TRP A 242 18.87 -12.84 -0.45
C TRP A 242 19.80 -13.50 -1.47
N LEU A 243 20.55 -14.53 -1.08
CA LEU A 243 21.48 -15.24 -1.97
C LEU A 243 20.76 -15.97 -3.12
N THR A 244 19.57 -16.52 -2.85
CA THR A 244 18.82 -17.28 -3.86
C THR A 244 17.93 -16.40 -4.75
N THR A 245 17.66 -15.16 -4.34
CA THR A 245 16.68 -14.31 -5.02
C THR A 245 17.26 -12.96 -5.46
N VAL A 246 17.93 -12.23 -4.56
CA VAL A 246 18.47 -10.89 -4.85
C VAL A 246 19.75 -10.98 -5.68
N LEU A 247 20.69 -11.85 -5.30
CA LEU A 247 21.96 -11.98 -6.01
C LEU A 247 21.79 -12.34 -7.51
N PRO A 248 20.91 -13.27 -7.92
CA PRO A 248 20.65 -13.55 -9.32
C PRO A 248 20.12 -12.34 -10.13
N MET A 249 19.52 -11.34 -9.47
CA MET A 249 19.02 -10.12 -10.12
C MET A 249 20.15 -9.21 -10.65
N ILE A 250 21.42 -9.54 -10.42
CA ILE A 250 22.54 -8.91 -11.16
C ILE A 250 22.38 -9.08 -12.68
N ASN A 251 21.66 -10.13 -13.10
CA ASN A 251 21.28 -10.41 -14.47
C ASN A 251 19.81 -10.08 -14.76
N ASP A 252 19.17 -9.19 -14.00
CA ASP A 252 17.78 -8.77 -14.25
C ASP A 252 17.62 -8.22 -15.68
N ARG A 253 16.44 -8.37 -16.29
CA ARG A 253 16.18 -7.87 -17.64
C ARG A 253 16.27 -6.35 -17.78
N GLU A 254 16.10 -5.61 -16.68
CA GLU A 254 16.14 -4.14 -16.66
C GLU A 254 17.46 -3.62 -16.11
N ARG A 255 18.14 -2.77 -16.89
CA ARG A 255 19.45 -2.19 -16.51
C ARG A 255 19.42 -1.45 -15.17
N ASN A 256 18.33 -0.76 -14.85
CA ASN A 256 18.19 -0.03 -13.59
C ASN A 256 18.14 -0.95 -12.37
N VAL A 257 17.60 -2.17 -12.53
CA VAL A 257 17.63 -3.19 -11.49
C VAL A 257 19.05 -3.74 -11.38
N GLN A 258 19.69 -4.13 -12.49
CA GLN A 258 21.07 -4.64 -12.49
C GLN A 258 22.05 -3.70 -11.77
N LEU A 259 21.98 -2.38 -12.06
CA LEU A 259 22.83 -1.38 -11.43
C LEU A 259 22.59 -1.28 -9.91
N LEU A 260 21.33 -1.34 -9.48
CA LEU A 260 20.99 -1.38 -8.06
C LEU A 260 21.61 -2.61 -7.38
N ILE A 261 21.44 -3.80 -7.96
CA ILE A 261 21.96 -5.04 -7.36
C ILE A 261 23.49 -5.04 -7.31
N ALA A 262 24.15 -4.52 -8.35
CA ALA A 262 25.59 -4.34 -8.34
C ALA A 262 26.06 -3.46 -7.18
N GLN A 263 25.31 -2.40 -6.85
CA GLN A 263 25.60 -1.56 -5.68
C GLN A 263 25.40 -2.32 -4.37
N LEU A 264 24.30 -3.06 -4.21
CA LEU A 264 24.02 -3.82 -2.98
C LEU A 264 25.09 -4.90 -2.71
N VAL A 265 25.66 -5.51 -3.74
CA VAL A 265 26.67 -6.57 -3.60
C VAL A 265 28.06 -6.01 -3.26
N THR A 266 28.33 -4.73 -3.59
CA THR A 266 29.67 -4.14 -3.50
C THR A 266 29.87 -3.17 -2.32
N CYS A 267 28.78 -2.78 -1.67
CA CYS A 267 28.77 -1.97 -0.46
C CYS A 267 28.82 -2.85 0.80
#